data_AF-A0A7J8U8M7-F1
#
_entry.id   AF-A0A7J8U8M7-F1
#
_cell.length_a   1.000
_cell.length_b   1.000
_cell.length_c   1.000
_cell.angle_alpha   90.00
_cell.angle_beta   90.00
_cell.angle_gamma   90.00
#
_symmetry.space_group_name_H-M   'P 1'
#
loop_
_entity.id
_entity.type
_entity.pdbx_description
1 polymer ?
#
loop_
_entity_poly.entity_id
_entity_poly.type
_entity_poly.pdbx_seq_one_letter_code
_entity_poly.pdbx_strand_id
1 'polypeptide(L)'
;MLPDEILYRCGDFNWVPLLGIWGAVTYALLLNQTRRMERLAIGPMMTPEYIEWWGGKINDNIPGPSQGDGQPIEKHLRVVPSELEIIMQDLKKINSELEKKIEQMEEEKMNLRLDMDVQKLEIEKLRKEKNKAEKHLDSLKTDYKKLRLSMRTTGLGKTSVQNEKRELRARVAELERFLHQYRNRNSVREMKASLSNIEEMKRRIKELEMALQDGE
;
A
#
# COMPACT_ATOMS: atom_id res chain seq x y z
N MET A 1 -34.21 -5.87 -31.48
CA MET A 1 -35.05 -7.04 -31.19
C MET A 1 -35.41 -6.95 -29.72
N LEU A 2 -36.65 -6.59 -29.42
CA LEU A 2 -37.19 -6.57 -28.04
C LEU A 2 -37.46 -8.01 -27.62
N PRO A 3 -37.15 -8.44 -26.39
CA PRO A 3 -37.49 -9.77 -25.93
C PRO A 3 -39.01 -9.84 -25.68
N ASP A 4 -39.65 -10.88 -26.20
CA ASP A 4 -41.08 -11.13 -26.06
C ASP A 4 -41.50 -11.17 -24.58
N GLU A 5 -42.37 -10.23 -24.20
CA GLU A 5 -42.90 -10.08 -22.85
C GLU A 5 -43.99 -11.14 -22.63
N ILE A 6 -43.65 -12.24 -21.94
CA ILE A 6 -44.57 -13.34 -21.65
C ILE A 6 -45.62 -12.86 -20.63
N LEU A 7 -46.85 -12.64 -21.10
CA LEU A 7 -48.00 -12.24 -20.29
C LEU A 7 -48.71 -13.47 -19.70
N TYR A 8 -48.99 -13.46 -18.39
CA TYR A 8 -49.69 -14.56 -17.70
C TYR A 8 -51.08 -14.10 -17.21
N ARG A 9 -52.11 -14.94 -17.40
CA ARG A 9 -53.48 -14.66 -16.96
C ARG A 9 -53.83 -15.51 -15.73
N CYS A 10 -54.15 -14.87 -14.62
CA CYS A 10 -54.70 -15.52 -13.42
C CYS A 10 -56.11 -14.98 -13.16
N GLY A 11 -57.13 -15.77 -13.51
CA GLY A 11 -58.53 -15.41 -13.28
C GLY A 11 -59.01 -14.18 -14.06
N ASP A 12 -59.86 -13.36 -13.42
CA ASP A 12 -60.60 -12.23 -14.02
C ASP A 12 -59.83 -10.90 -14.01
N PHE A 13 -58.53 -10.89 -13.70
CA PHE A 13 -57.71 -9.69 -13.74
C PHE A 13 -57.03 -9.46 -15.11
N ASN A 14 -56.84 -8.19 -15.48
CA ASN A 14 -56.18 -7.77 -16.73
C ASN A 14 -54.71 -8.23 -16.77
N TRP A 15 -54.18 -8.47 -17.98
CA TRP A 15 -52.83 -9.00 -18.25
C TRP A 15 -51.72 -8.21 -17.54
N VAL A 16 -50.89 -8.89 -16.74
CA VAL A 16 -49.75 -8.29 -16.00
C VAL A 16 -48.43 -8.91 -16.46
N PRO A 17 -47.37 -8.13 -16.72
CA PRO A 17 -46.03 -8.65 -17.02
C PRO A 17 -45.46 -9.48 -15.87
N LEU A 18 -44.82 -10.62 -16.16
CA LEU A 18 -44.24 -11.54 -15.15
C LEU A 18 -43.25 -10.86 -14.19
N LEU A 19 -42.58 -9.78 -14.61
CA LEU A 19 -41.73 -8.97 -13.73
C LEU A 19 -42.50 -8.37 -12.53
N GLY A 20 -43.77 -8.01 -12.72
CA GLY A 20 -44.64 -7.54 -11.64
C GLY A 20 -44.95 -8.64 -10.62
N ILE A 21 -45.05 -9.90 -11.06
CA ILE A 21 -45.32 -11.05 -10.19
C ILE A 21 -44.08 -11.38 -9.35
N TRP A 22 -42.88 -11.30 -9.92
CA TRP A 22 -41.65 -11.54 -9.14
C TRP A 22 -41.41 -10.42 -8.10
N GLY A 23 -41.76 -9.18 -8.43
CA GLY A 23 -41.83 -8.06 -7.48
C GLY A 23 -42.86 -8.32 -6.37
N ALA A 24 -44.06 -8.79 -6.69
CA ALA A 24 -45.09 -9.08 -5.69
C ALA A 24 -44.74 -10.28 -4.78
N VAL A 25 -44.13 -11.34 -5.33
CA VAL A 25 -43.70 -12.51 -4.55
C VAL A 25 -42.56 -12.15 -3.62
N THR A 26 -41.61 -11.33 -4.06
CA THR A 26 -40.54 -10.82 -3.19
C THR A 26 -41.08 -9.87 -2.11
N TYR A 27 -42.00 -8.97 -2.44
CA TYR A 27 -42.68 -8.11 -1.45
C TYR A 27 -43.49 -8.93 -0.44
N ALA A 28 -44.18 -9.99 -0.88
CA ALA A 28 -44.94 -10.88 -0.02
C ALA A 28 -44.03 -11.74 0.88
N LEU A 29 -42.90 -12.24 0.36
CA LEU A 29 -41.91 -12.95 1.16
C LEU A 29 -41.30 -12.02 2.21
N LEU A 30 -40.94 -10.80 1.82
CA LEU A 30 -40.35 -9.78 2.68
C LEU A 30 -41.35 -9.34 3.76
N LEU A 31 -42.60 -9.05 3.40
CA LEU A 31 -43.66 -8.71 4.34
C LEU A 31 -43.95 -9.87 5.30
N ASN A 32 -43.88 -11.12 4.83
CA ASN A 32 -44.06 -12.31 5.68
C ASN A 32 -42.84 -12.56 6.59
N GLN A 33 -41.63 -12.22 6.14
CA GLN A 33 -40.42 -12.22 6.95
C GLN A 33 -40.45 -11.12 8.02
N THR A 34 -40.87 -9.90 7.67
CA THR A 34 -41.03 -8.79 8.61
C THR A 34 -42.14 -9.08 9.60
N ARG A 35 -43.31 -9.61 9.17
CA ARG A 35 -44.37 -10.07 10.08
C ARG A 35 -43.92 -11.22 10.98
N ARG A 36 -43.06 -12.12 10.49
CA ARG A 36 -42.44 -13.18 11.32
C ARG A 36 -41.46 -12.58 12.32
N MET A 37 -40.64 -11.60 11.94
CA MET A 37 -39.73 -10.92 12.87
C MET A 37 -40.49 -10.05 13.87
N GLU A 38 -41.59 -9.39 13.49
CA GLU A 38 -42.52 -8.72 14.41
C GLU A 38 -43.19 -9.71 15.36
N ARG A 39 -43.60 -10.91 14.91
CA ARG A 39 -44.09 -11.98 15.81
C ARG A 39 -43.01 -12.58 16.72
N LEU A 40 -41.74 -12.55 16.31
CA LEU A 40 -40.63 -13.08 17.10
C LEU A 40 -40.01 -12.03 18.03
N ALA A 41 -40.15 -10.74 17.72
CA ALA A 41 -39.64 -9.63 18.53
C ALA A 41 -40.72 -9.04 19.48
N ILE A 42 -42.01 -9.13 19.11
CA ILE A 42 -43.12 -8.76 19.98
C ILE A 42 -43.58 -10.00 20.75
N GLY A 43 -42.76 -10.39 21.71
CA GLY A 43 -43.09 -11.32 22.79
C GLY A 43 -41.86 -11.51 23.69
N PRO A 44 -41.85 -11.06 24.96
CA PRO A 44 -42.99 -10.87 25.86
C PRO A 44 -43.07 -9.46 26.47
N MET A 45 -43.98 -8.62 25.98
CA MET A 45 -44.49 -7.47 26.75
C MET A 45 -46.01 -7.32 26.64
N MET A 46 -46.70 -8.35 26.13
CA MET A 46 -48.15 -8.44 26.21
C MET A 46 -48.44 -9.63 27.10
N THR A 47 -48.86 -9.37 28.34
CA THR A 47 -49.21 -10.43 29.28
C THR A 47 -50.36 -11.26 28.70
N PRO A 48 -50.41 -12.59 28.95
CA PRO A 48 -51.52 -13.44 28.51
C PRO A 48 -52.89 -12.89 28.89
N GLU A 49 -52.95 -12.14 29.99
CA GLU A 49 -54.14 -11.41 30.48
C GLU A 49 -54.67 -10.39 29.47
N TYR A 50 -53.83 -9.75 28.65
CA TYR A 50 -54.27 -8.78 27.64
C TYR A 50 -55.04 -9.44 26.49
N ILE A 51 -54.63 -10.64 26.08
CA ILE A 51 -55.28 -11.39 25.00
C ILE A 51 -56.64 -11.93 25.46
N GLU A 52 -56.73 -12.41 26.70
CA GLU A 52 -58.00 -12.82 27.32
C GLU A 52 -58.93 -11.61 27.55
N TRP A 53 -58.41 -10.47 28.00
CA TRP A 53 -59.15 -9.22 28.16
C TRP A 53 -59.74 -8.70 26.84
N TRP A 54 -58.97 -8.78 25.75
CA TRP A 54 -59.42 -8.35 24.42
C TRP A 54 -60.48 -9.29 23.84
N GLY A 55 -60.35 -10.60 24.07
CA GLY A 55 -61.34 -11.60 23.67
C GLY A 55 -62.68 -11.47 24.40
N GLY A 56 -62.68 -11.07 25.68
CA GLY A 56 -63.88 -10.85 26.48
C GLY A 56 -64.69 -9.62 26.05
N LYS A 57 -64.03 -8.51 25.69
CA LYS A 57 -64.69 -7.24 25.36
C LYS A 57 -65.49 -7.24 24.05
N ILE A 58 -65.22 -8.16 23.14
CA ILE A 58 -65.96 -8.29 21.87
C ILE A 58 -67.39 -8.79 22.11
N ASN A 59 -67.66 -9.45 23.25
CA ASN A 59 -68.94 -10.08 23.54
C ASN A 59 -69.82 -9.30 24.55
N ASP A 60 -69.27 -8.24 25.15
CA ASP A 60 -70.03 -7.36 26.04
C ASP A 60 -70.74 -6.29 25.21
N ASN A 61 -72.05 -6.47 24.99
CA ASN A 61 -72.90 -5.42 24.45
C ASN A 61 -72.76 -4.16 25.32
N ILE A 62 -72.26 -3.07 24.72
CA ILE A 62 -72.26 -1.73 25.32
C ILE A 62 -73.68 -1.43 25.80
N PRO A 63 -73.93 -1.18 27.10
CA PRO A 63 -75.23 -0.68 27.52
C PRO A 63 -75.39 0.70 26.89
N GLY A 64 -76.39 0.86 26.02
CA GLY A 64 -76.77 2.16 25.48
C GLY A 64 -77.00 3.15 26.63
N PRO A 65 -76.62 4.43 26.49
CA PRO A 65 -76.70 5.39 27.59
C PRO A 65 -78.18 5.60 27.96
N SER A 66 -78.57 5.19 29.16
CA SER A 66 -79.86 5.53 29.73
C SER A 66 -79.90 7.05 29.99
N GLN A 67 -80.87 7.69 29.36
CA GLN A 67 -81.18 9.11 29.44
C GLN A 67 -81.54 9.50 30.88
N GLY A 68 -80.72 10.33 31.54
CA GLY A 68 -81.03 10.86 32.86
C GLY A 68 -79.86 11.61 33.51
N ASP A 69 -80.05 12.90 33.70
CA ASP A 69 -79.38 13.80 34.65
C ASP A 69 -78.14 14.59 34.15
N GLY A 70 -78.39 15.90 33.98
CA GLY A 70 -77.47 16.90 33.47
C GLY A 70 -76.51 17.46 34.52
N GLN A 71 -75.27 16.97 34.48
CA GLN A 71 -74.09 17.74 34.88
C GLN A 71 -72.94 17.42 33.93
N PRO A 72 -72.28 18.42 33.31
CA PRO A 72 -71.15 18.15 32.45
C PRO A 72 -69.98 17.68 33.31
N ILE A 73 -69.50 16.46 33.03
CA ILE A 73 -68.31 15.82 33.62
C ILE A 73 -67.03 16.65 33.35
N GLU A 74 -67.11 17.72 32.55
CA GLU A 74 -66.03 18.66 32.20
C GLU A 74 -65.30 19.30 33.38
N LYS A 75 -65.85 19.31 34.61
CA LYS A 75 -65.23 20.05 35.73
C LYS A 75 -64.08 19.34 36.46
N HIS A 76 -63.76 18.08 36.15
CA HIS A 76 -62.70 17.33 36.88
C HIS A 76 -61.62 16.67 36.03
N LEU A 77 -61.63 16.84 34.71
CA LEU A 77 -60.51 16.35 33.89
C LEU A 77 -59.43 17.42 33.79
N ARG A 78 -58.53 17.42 34.79
CA ARG A 78 -57.15 17.85 34.54
C ARG A 78 -56.71 17.04 33.31
N VAL A 79 -56.40 17.71 32.20
CA VAL A 79 -55.97 17.08 30.95
C VAL A 79 -54.63 16.39 31.21
N VAL A 80 -54.70 15.19 31.76
CA VAL A 80 -53.57 14.27 31.90
C VAL A 80 -53.47 13.59 30.53
N PRO A 81 -52.34 13.73 29.83
CA PRO A 81 -52.13 13.03 28.58
C PRO A 81 -52.39 11.55 28.81
N SER A 82 -53.21 10.94 27.95
CA SER A 82 -53.44 9.51 28.02
C SER A 82 -52.12 8.75 27.81
N GLU A 83 -51.98 7.56 28.38
CA GLU A 83 -50.79 6.71 28.16
C GLU A 83 -50.50 6.51 26.65
N LEU A 84 -51.56 6.49 25.82
CA LEU A 84 -51.45 6.43 24.36
C LEU A 84 -50.83 7.69 23.73
N GLU A 85 -51.10 8.87 24.28
CA GLU A 85 -50.54 10.13 23.78
C GLU A 85 -49.04 10.21 24.05
N ILE A 86 -48.60 9.71 25.22
CA ILE A 86 -47.18 9.59 25.58
C ILE A 86 -46.48 8.62 24.62
N ILE A 87 -47.05 7.42 24.43
CA ILE A 87 -46.52 6.41 23.51
C ILE A 87 -46.42 6.96 22.08
N MET A 88 -47.42 7.72 21.63
CA MET A 88 -47.42 8.30 20.29
C MET A 88 -46.30 9.33 20.09
N GLN A 89 -46.00 10.15 21.11
CA GLN A 89 -44.87 11.09 21.06
C GLN A 89 -43.52 10.36 21.04
N ASP A 90 -43.36 9.29 21.82
CA ASP A 90 -42.15 8.48 21.85
C ASP A 90 -41.91 7.75 20.51
N LEU A 91 -42.96 7.18 19.90
CA LEU A 91 -42.87 6.59 18.57
C LEU A 91 -42.45 7.61 17.52
N LYS A 92 -43.00 8.83 17.57
CA LYS A 92 -42.61 9.92 16.66
C LYS A 92 -41.13 10.27 16.84
N LYS A 93 -40.63 10.31 18.08
CA LYS A 93 -39.23 10.56 18.37
C LYS A 93 -38.32 9.45 17.82
N ILE A 94 -38.65 8.19 18.11
CA ILE A 94 -37.90 7.02 17.61
C ILE A 94 -37.84 7.01 16.08
N ASN A 95 -38.96 7.32 15.40
CA ASN A 95 -38.98 7.41 13.94
C ASN A 95 -38.02 8.48 13.42
N SER A 96 -38.00 9.68 14.02
CA SER A 96 -37.06 10.73 13.62
C SER A 96 -35.59 10.37 13.87
N GLU A 97 -35.31 9.59 14.92
CA GLU A 97 -33.97 9.08 15.20
C GLU A 97 -33.54 8.00 14.20
N LEU A 98 -34.46 7.12 13.79
CA LEU A 98 -34.22 6.12 12.77
C LEU A 98 -33.99 6.76 11.39
N GLU A 99 -34.77 7.78 11.02
CA GLU A 99 -34.59 8.55 9.79
C GLU A 99 -33.19 9.16 9.72
N LYS A 100 -32.73 9.82 10.81
CA LYS A 100 -31.37 10.38 10.89
C LYS A 100 -30.28 9.30 10.75
N LYS A 101 -30.47 8.14 11.37
CA LYS A 101 -29.53 7.02 11.24
C LYS A 101 -29.49 6.47 9.82
N ILE A 102 -30.63 6.40 9.13
CA ILE A 102 -30.70 5.98 7.73
C ILE A 102 -29.93 6.97 6.85
N GLU A 103 -30.16 8.28 7.02
CA GLU A 103 -29.46 9.33 6.28
C GLU A 103 -27.94 9.26 6.50
N GLN A 104 -27.49 9.12 7.76
CA GLN A 104 -26.08 8.96 8.08
C GLN A 104 -25.47 7.71 7.42
N MET A 105 -26.15 6.57 7.48
CA MET A 105 -25.66 5.34 6.84
C MET A 105 -25.59 5.48 5.31
N GLU A 106 -26.51 6.21 4.70
CA GLU A 106 -26.47 6.49 3.26
C GLU A 106 -25.30 7.40 2.89
N GLU A 107 -24.99 8.41 3.69
CA GLU A 107 -23.81 9.27 3.53
C GLU A 107 -22.51 8.47 3.66
N GLU A 108 -22.35 7.69 4.73
CA GLU A 108 -21.18 6.83 4.96
C GLU A 108 -20.97 5.85 3.79
N LYS A 109 -22.06 5.25 3.29
CA LYS A 109 -22.03 4.36 2.12
C LYS A 109 -21.58 5.09 0.85
N MET A 110 -22.01 6.34 0.64
CA MET A 110 -21.59 7.15 -0.50
C MET A 110 -20.11 7.53 -0.40
N ASN A 111 -19.63 7.90 0.79
CA ASN A 111 -18.22 8.19 1.03
C ASN A 111 -17.33 6.97 0.76
N LEU A 112 -17.70 5.79 1.28
CA LEU A 112 -16.95 4.55 1.04
C LEU A 112 -16.90 4.17 -0.47
N ARG A 113 -17.96 4.47 -1.22
CA ARG A 113 -17.96 4.27 -2.68
C ARG A 113 -16.95 5.17 -3.37
N LEU A 114 -16.87 6.44 -2.99
CA LEU A 114 -15.89 7.38 -3.54
C LEU A 114 -14.46 6.94 -3.21
N ASP A 115 -14.20 6.51 -1.98
CA ASP A 115 -12.89 6.01 -1.56
C ASP A 115 -12.46 4.78 -2.36
N MET A 116 -13.40 3.84 -2.61
CA MET A 116 -13.16 2.68 -3.48
C MET A 116 -12.76 3.10 -4.90
N ASP A 117 -13.45 4.09 -5.47
CA ASP A 117 -13.16 4.58 -6.83
C ASP A 117 -11.79 5.27 -6.89
N VAL A 118 -11.43 6.06 -5.87
CA VAL A 118 -10.10 6.67 -5.73
C VAL A 118 -9.01 5.59 -5.64
N GLN A 119 -9.16 4.60 -4.77
CA GLN A 119 -8.20 3.50 -4.64
C GLN A 119 -8.05 2.71 -5.94
N LYS A 120 -9.16 2.48 -6.67
CA LYS A 120 -9.14 1.80 -7.96
C LYS A 120 -8.32 2.58 -9.01
N LEU A 121 -8.47 3.90 -9.05
CA LEU A 121 -7.69 4.75 -9.95
C LEU A 121 -6.19 4.75 -9.57
N GLU A 122 -5.88 4.76 -8.28
CA GLU A 122 -4.50 4.74 -7.78
C GLU A 122 -3.80 3.41 -8.10
N ILE A 123 -4.49 2.28 -7.91
CA ILE A 123 -3.99 0.95 -8.30
C ILE A 123 -3.71 0.88 -9.81
N GLU A 124 -4.60 1.43 -10.64
CA GLU A 124 -4.41 1.43 -12.09
C GLU A 124 -3.22 2.30 -12.52
N LYS A 125 -3.01 3.45 -11.87
CA LYS A 125 -1.83 4.29 -12.09
C LYS A 125 -0.54 3.56 -11.71
N LEU A 126 -0.49 2.95 -10.53
CA LEU A 126 0.67 2.17 -10.07
C LEU A 126 0.97 1.00 -11.00
N ARG A 127 -0.06 0.33 -11.52
CA ARG A 127 0.10 -0.75 -12.51
C ARG A 127 0.79 -0.25 -13.79
N LYS A 128 0.40 0.92 -14.29
CA LYS A 128 1.03 1.52 -15.48
C LYS A 128 2.48 1.91 -15.24
N GLU A 129 2.80 2.49 -14.09
CA GLU A 129 4.17 2.85 -13.71
C GLU A 129 5.06 1.62 -13.55
N LYS A 130 4.56 0.57 -12.86
CA LYS A 130 5.25 -0.72 -12.74
C LYS A 130 5.60 -1.31 -14.11
N ASN A 131 4.63 -1.35 -15.04
CA ASN A 131 4.85 -1.91 -16.37
C ASN A 131 5.90 -1.12 -17.18
N LYS A 132 6.00 0.21 -16.97
CA LYS A 132 7.06 1.03 -17.58
C LYS A 132 8.43 0.68 -16.98
N ALA A 133 8.52 0.64 -15.65
CA ALA A 133 9.74 0.29 -14.94
C ALA A 133 10.27 -1.11 -15.33
N GLU A 134 9.36 -2.08 -15.49
CA GLU A 134 9.70 -3.44 -15.92
C GLU A 134 10.30 -3.48 -17.33
N LYS A 135 9.73 -2.71 -18.28
CA LYS A 135 10.32 -2.56 -19.63
C LYS A 135 11.72 -1.94 -19.58
N HIS A 136 11.92 -0.92 -18.74
CA HIS A 136 13.25 -0.31 -18.56
C HIS A 136 14.25 -1.31 -17.99
N LEU A 137 13.84 -2.12 -17.02
CA LEU A 137 14.67 -3.17 -16.44
C LEU A 137 15.07 -4.22 -17.48
N ASP A 138 14.13 -4.67 -18.30
CA ASP A 138 14.41 -5.63 -19.37
C ASP A 138 15.38 -5.07 -20.40
N SER A 139 15.20 -3.82 -20.84
CA SER A 139 16.16 -3.14 -21.71
C SER A 139 17.55 -3.10 -21.09
N LEU A 140 17.66 -2.63 -19.84
CA LEU A 140 18.93 -2.55 -19.13
C LEU A 140 19.61 -3.92 -18.98
N LYS A 141 18.83 -4.96 -18.70
CA LYS A 141 19.31 -6.35 -18.62
C LYS A 141 19.86 -6.82 -19.96
N THR A 142 19.25 -6.45 -21.08
CA THR A 142 19.79 -6.75 -22.41
C THR A 142 21.09 -6.00 -22.70
N ASP A 143 21.16 -4.72 -22.34
CA ASP A 143 22.35 -3.90 -22.56
C ASP A 143 23.53 -4.37 -21.70
N TYR A 144 23.28 -4.72 -20.43
CA TYR A 144 24.29 -5.31 -19.56
C TYR A 144 24.84 -6.63 -20.12
N LYS A 145 23.96 -7.51 -20.63
CA LYS A 145 24.39 -8.76 -21.28
C LYS A 145 25.28 -8.49 -22.50
N LYS A 146 24.89 -7.52 -23.35
CA LYS A 146 25.70 -7.11 -24.51
C LYS A 146 27.06 -6.57 -24.09
N LEU A 147 27.10 -5.67 -23.10
CA LEU A 147 28.33 -5.09 -22.56
C LEU A 147 29.26 -6.17 -21.99
N ARG A 148 28.71 -7.12 -21.22
CA ARG A 148 29.49 -8.23 -20.67
C ARG A 148 30.08 -9.12 -21.76
N LEU A 149 29.33 -9.37 -22.83
CA LEU A 149 29.81 -10.12 -23.98
C LEU A 149 30.90 -9.34 -24.72
N SER A 150 30.72 -8.04 -24.97
CA SER A 150 31.71 -7.20 -25.65
C SER A 150 33.02 -7.10 -24.87
N MET A 151 32.97 -6.99 -23.54
CA MET A 151 34.17 -7.03 -22.68
C MET A 151 34.91 -8.38 -22.76
N ARG A 152 34.19 -9.50 -22.89
CA ARG A 152 34.81 -10.83 -23.08
C ARG A 152 35.46 -10.95 -24.45
N THR A 153 34.79 -10.50 -25.51
CA THR A 153 35.28 -10.60 -26.89
C THR A 153 36.46 -9.69 -27.16
N THR A 154 36.43 -8.46 -26.66
CA THR A 154 37.52 -7.48 -26.88
C THR A 154 38.77 -7.77 -26.05
N GLY A 155 38.73 -8.74 -25.11
CA GLY A 155 39.86 -9.11 -24.26
C GLY A 155 40.40 -7.97 -23.38
N LEU A 156 39.72 -6.82 -23.38
CA LEU A 156 40.22 -5.51 -22.95
C LEU A 156 40.72 -5.52 -21.50
N GLY A 157 40.04 -6.27 -20.63
CA GLY A 157 40.44 -6.41 -19.23
C GLY A 157 41.71 -7.22 -18.98
N LYS A 158 42.07 -8.15 -19.88
CA LYS A 158 43.31 -8.96 -19.75
C LYS A 158 44.46 -8.36 -20.56
N THR A 159 44.20 -7.81 -21.74
CA THR A 159 45.24 -7.28 -22.63
C THR A 159 45.77 -5.93 -22.18
N SER A 160 44.91 -5.01 -21.70
CA SER A 160 45.37 -3.69 -21.21
C SER A 160 46.28 -3.83 -19.99
N VAL A 161 45.83 -4.57 -18.98
CA VAL A 161 46.59 -4.82 -17.74
C VAL A 161 47.89 -5.57 -18.03
N GLN A 162 47.89 -6.52 -18.99
CA GLN A 162 49.13 -7.20 -19.37
C GLN A 162 50.09 -6.32 -20.17
N ASN A 163 49.59 -5.43 -21.04
CA ASN A 163 50.44 -4.51 -21.77
C ASN A 163 51.08 -3.47 -20.85
N GLU A 164 50.31 -2.88 -19.93
CA GLU A 164 50.84 -1.97 -18.89
C GLU A 164 51.87 -2.67 -18.01
N LYS A 165 51.62 -3.93 -17.61
CA LYS A 165 52.57 -4.74 -16.85
C LYS A 165 53.86 -5.01 -17.63
N ARG A 166 53.78 -5.26 -18.93
CA ARG A 166 54.97 -5.44 -19.80
C ARG A 166 55.77 -4.14 -19.91
N GLU A 167 55.09 -3.01 -20.10
CA GLU A 167 55.73 -1.70 -20.23
C GLU A 167 56.43 -1.28 -18.93
N LEU A 168 55.78 -1.46 -17.78
CA LEU A 168 56.40 -1.22 -16.47
C LEU A 168 57.63 -2.10 -16.25
N ARG A 169 57.58 -3.38 -16.64
CA ARG A 169 58.75 -4.27 -16.57
C ARG A 169 59.91 -3.79 -17.44
N ALA A 170 59.63 -3.29 -18.64
CA ALA A 170 60.67 -2.74 -19.51
C ALA A 170 61.33 -1.50 -18.90
N ARG A 171 60.54 -0.58 -18.32
CA ARG A 171 61.05 0.62 -17.64
C ARG A 171 61.89 0.28 -16.41
N VAL A 172 61.45 -0.71 -15.62
CA VAL A 172 62.23 -1.21 -14.47
C VAL A 172 63.59 -1.76 -14.93
N ALA A 173 63.62 -2.57 -15.99
CA ALA A 173 64.86 -3.12 -16.53
C ALA A 173 65.81 -2.04 -17.11
N GLU A 174 65.29 -0.93 -17.63
CA GLU A 174 66.11 0.23 -17.99
C GLU A 174 66.69 0.95 -16.78
N LEU A 175 65.87 1.21 -15.77
CA LEU A 175 66.32 1.87 -14.54
C LEU A 175 67.38 1.05 -13.81
N GLU A 176 67.24 -0.28 -13.75
CA GLU A 176 68.24 -1.18 -13.19
C GLU A 176 69.57 -1.09 -13.95
N ARG A 177 69.53 -1.04 -15.29
CA ARG A 177 70.74 -0.84 -16.12
C ARG A 177 71.41 0.50 -15.83
N PHE A 178 70.64 1.59 -15.74
CA PHE A 178 71.18 2.90 -15.42
C PHE A 178 71.79 2.97 -14.03
N LEU A 179 71.12 2.39 -13.03
CA LEU A 179 71.63 2.32 -11.67
C LEU A 179 72.93 1.51 -11.59
N HIS A 180 73.00 0.38 -12.30
CA HIS A 180 74.22 -0.42 -12.35
C HIS A 180 75.38 0.35 -13.01
N GLN A 181 75.13 1.02 -14.14
CA GLN A 181 76.14 1.87 -14.79
C GLN A 181 76.61 3.02 -13.90
N TYR A 182 75.69 3.68 -13.19
CA TYR A 182 76.02 4.76 -12.27
C TYR A 182 76.90 4.27 -11.12
N ARG A 183 76.55 3.13 -10.50
CA ARG A 183 77.38 2.49 -9.46
C ARG A 183 78.78 2.15 -9.96
N ASN A 184 78.90 1.55 -11.14
CA ASN A 184 80.21 1.22 -11.72
C ASN A 184 81.03 2.47 -12.00
N ARG A 185 80.43 3.54 -12.57
CA ARG A 185 81.12 4.81 -12.78
C ARG A 185 81.59 5.44 -11.47
N ASN A 186 80.77 5.35 -10.42
CA ASN A 186 81.15 5.90 -9.12
C ASN A 186 82.33 5.11 -8.51
N SER A 187 82.29 3.78 -8.57
CA SER A 187 83.39 2.93 -8.12
C SER A 187 84.69 3.19 -8.90
N VAL A 188 84.63 3.35 -10.22
CA VAL A 188 85.81 3.71 -11.04
C VAL A 188 86.38 5.08 -10.64
N ARG A 189 85.51 6.05 -10.32
CA ARG A 189 85.94 7.37 -9.85
C ARG A 189 86.66 7.29 -8.50
N GLU A 190 86.13 6.52 -7.55
CA GLU A 190 86.75 6.28 -6.24
C GLU A 190 88.10 5.55 -6.36
N MET A 191 88.18 4.54 -7.23
CA MET A 191 89.43 3.84 -7.53
C MET A 191 90.48 4.78 -8.14
N LYS A 192 90.06 5.69 -9.04
CA LYS A 192 90.98 6.67 -9.63
C LYS A 192 91.51 7.69 -8.60
N ALA A 193 90.66 8.13 -7.68
CA ALA A 193 91.06 9.04 -6.60
C ALA A 193 92.07 8.37 -5.64
N SER A 194 91.80 7.11 -5.24
CA SER A 194 92.73 6.36 -4.39
C SER A 194 94.06 6.05 -5.09
N LEU A 195 94.06 5.74 -6.39
CA LEU A 195 95.28 5.59 -7.18
C LEU A 195 96.13 6.86 -7.17
N SER A 196 95.52 8.02 -7.39
CA SER A 196 96.20 9.32 -7.33
C SER A 196 96.86 9.57 -5.97
N ASN A 197 96.16 9.22 -4.88
CA ASN A 197 96.71 9.33 -3.53
C ASN A 197 97.93 8.41 -3.32
N ILE A 198 97.89 7.19 -3.86
CA ILE A 198 99.01 6.24 -3.78
C ILE A 198 100.23 6.77 -4.55
N GLU A 199 100.03 7.32 -5.75
CA GLU A 199 101.12 7.92 -6.55
C GLU A 199 101.76 9.12 -5.85
N GLU A 200 100.96 9.95 -5.18
CA GLU A 200 101.47 11.06 -4.37
C GLU A 200 102.31 10.57 -3.19
N MET A 201 101.80 9.58 -2.42
CA MET A 201 102.56 8.97 -1.31
C MET A 201 103.88 8.37 -1.80
N LYS A 202 103.87 7.69 -2.95
CA LYS A 202 105.08 7.10 -3.54
C LYS A 202 106.13 8.17 -3.89
N ARG A 203 105.71 9.34 -4.38
CA ARG A 203 106.63 10.47 -4.60
C ARG A 203 107.24 10.98 -3.31
N ARG A 204 106.42 11.19 -2.27
CA ARG A 204 106.89 11.64 -0.95
C ARG A 204 107.88 10.67 -0.31
N ILE A 205 107.63 9.36 -0.40
CA ILE A 205 108.56 8.34 0.08
C ILE A 205 109.92 8.48 -0.63
N LYS A 206 109.90 8.60 -1.96
CA LYS A 206 111.14 8.77 -2.74
C LYS A 206 111.91 10.04 -2.38
N GLU A 207 111.21 11.15 -2.12
CA GLU A 207 111.84 12.40 -1.65
C GLU A 207 112.50 12.23 -0.28
N LEU A 208 111.82 11.55 0.66
CA LEU A 208 112.38 11.25 1.98
C LEU A 208 113.58 10.30 1.91
N GLU A 209 113.55 9.29 1.05
CA GLU A 209 114.68 8.37 0.82
C GLU A 209 115.92 9.11 0.31
N MET A 210 115.77 10.03 -0.66
CA MET A 210 116.89 10.86 -1.15
C MET A 210 117.44 11.76 -0.03
N ALA A 211 116.57 12.39 0.75
CA ALA A 211 116.98 13.24 1.88
C ALA A 211 117.74 12.46 2.98
N LEU A 212 117.47 11.17 3.14
CA LEU A 212 118.19 10.30 4.07
C LEU A 212 119.56 9.86 3.52
N GLN A 213 119.72 9.74 2.19
CA GLN A 213 120.99 9.39 1.54
C GLN A 213 121.99 10.56 1.44
N ASP A 214 121.50 11.80 1.38
CA ASP A 214 122.35 13.01 1.34
C ASP A 214 122.85 13.45 2.74
N GLY A 215 122.50 12.71 3.80
CA GLY A 215 122.86 12.98 5.20
C GLY A 215 123.94 12.07 5.80
N GLU A 216 124.54 11.16 5.01
CA GLU A 216 125.75 10.37 5.34
C GLU A 216 127.02 11.01 4.75
#